data_AF-A0A2I3GFU2-F1
#
_entry.id   AF-A0A2I3GFU2-F1
#
_cell.length_a   1.000
_cell.length_b   1.000
_cell.length_c   1.000
_cell.angle_alpha   90.00
_cell.angle_beta   90.00
_cell.angle_gamma   90.00
#
_symmetry.space_group_name_H-M   'P 1'
#
loop_
_entity.id
_entity.type
_entity.pdbx_description
1 polymer ?
#
loop_
_entity_poly.entity_id
_entity_poly.type
_entity_poly.pdbx_seq_one_letter_code
_entity_poly.pdbx_strand_id
1 'polypeptide(L)'
;MKLVFGESESSVTAHGKFFNTLQAQGEKASLYVIRLEVQLQNAIQAGIIAEKDANRTRLQQLLLGGELSRDLRLRLKDFLRMYANEQERLPNFLELIRMVREEEDWDDAFIKRKRPKRSESMVERAVSPVAFQGSPPIVIGSADCNAPATTPG
;
A
#
# COMPACT_ATOMS: atom_id res chain seq x y z
N MET A 1 16.71 -14.04 33.28
CA MET A 1 17.15 -14.04 31.86
C MET A 1 16.98 -12.62 31.35
N LYS A 2 18.02 -12.06 30.72
CA LYS A 2 18.11 -10.66 30.30
C LYS A 2 17.66 -10.54 28.84
N LEU A 3 16.59 -9.81 28.57
CA LEU A 3 16.26 -9.41 27.20
C LEU A 3 17.19 -8.24 26.83
N VAL A 4 18.07 -8.49 25.88
CA VAL A 4 18.93 -7.50 25.22
C VAL A 4 18.28 -7.21 23.87
N PHE A 5 18.19 -5.92 23.53
CA PHE A 5 17.66 -5.26 22.33
C PHE A 5 16.20 -4.80 22.40
N GLY A 6 16.04 -3.46 22.42
CA GLY A 6 14.79 -2.71 22.42
C GLY A 6 14.47 -2.10 23.79
N GLU A 7 14.21 -0.79 23.87
CA GLU A 7 13.48 -0.24 25.02
C GLU A 7 12.14 -0.97 25.09
N SER A 8 11.93 -1.76 26.15
CA SER A 8 10.63 -2.37 26.41
C SER A 8 9.62 -1.25 26.56
N GLU A 9 8.67 -1.15 25.64
CA GLU A 9 7.62 -0.13 25.72
C GLU A 9 6.87 -0.27 27.05
N SER A 10 6.61 0.85 27.72
CA SER A 10 5.83 0.81 28.96
C SER A 10 4.40 0.34 28.66
N SER A 11 3.79 -0.35 29.62
CA SER A 11 2.43 -0.88 29.51
C SER A 11 1.39 0.19 29.15
N VAL A 12 1.54 1.40 29.71
CA VAL A 12 0.69 2.57 29.41
C VAL A 12 0.85 3.03 27.96
N THR A 13 2.09 3.05 27.45
CA THR A 13 2.39 3.42 26.07
C THR A 13 1.83 2.40 25.08
N ALA A 14 1.97 1.10 25.38
CA ALA A 14 1.47 0.02 24.52
C ALA A 14 -0.07 0.03 24.42
N HIS A 15 -0.77 0.21 25.54
CA HIS A 15 -2.24 0.36 25.55
C HIS A 15 -2.67 1.54 24.67
N GLY A 16 -2.05 2.71 24.90
CA GLY A 16 -2.35 3.91 24.13
C GLY A 16 -2.12 3.73 22.63
N LYS A 17 -0.99 3.14 22.22
CA LYS A 17 -0.69 2.94 20.80
C LYS A 17 -1.70 2.02 20.13
N PHE A 18 -2.07 0.91 20.75
CA PHE A 18 -3.04 -0.02 20.16
C PHE A 18 -4.41 0.64 19.94
N PHE A 19 -5.01 1.21 20.99
CA PHE A 19 -6.36 1.78 20.88
C PHE A 19 -6.43 3.08 20.08
N ASN A 20 -5.32 3.81 19.94
CA ASN A 20 -5.23 4.99 19.06
C ASN A 20 -4.78 4.65 17.62
N THR A 21 -4.57 3.38 17.29
CA THR A 21 -4.29 2.99 15.90
C THR A 21 -5.59 3.05 15.11
N LEU A 22 -5.71 4.06 14.25
CA LEU A 22 -6.78 4.25 13.28
C LEU A 22 -6.23 4.09 11.86
N GLN A 23 -7.12 3.81 10.91
CA GLN A 23 -6.78 3.82 9.48
C GLN A 23 -6.47 5.25 9.05
N ALA A 24 -5.31 5.43 8.42
CA ALA A 24 -4.92 6.73 7.88
C ALA A 24 -5.70 7.06 6.60
N GLN A 25 -5.82 8.35 6.29
CA GLN A 25 -6.49 8.77 5.07
C GLN A 25 -5.78 8.20 3.82
N GLY A 26 -6.54 7.53 2.96
CA GLY A 26 -6.01 6.91 1.74
C GLY A 26 -5.19 5.62 1.97
N GLU A 27 -5.09 5.15 3.21
CA GLU A 27 -4.52 3.85 3.52
C GLU A 27 -5.48 2.73 3.13
N LYS A 28 -4.96 1.66 2.53
CA LYS A 28 -5.72 0.42 2.32
C LYS A 28 -6.06 -0.22 3.68
N ALA A 29 -7.30 -0.62 3.89
CA ALA A 29 -7.75 -1.30 5.12
C ALA A 29 -6.88 -2.53 5.46
N SER A 30 -6.39 -3.26 4.48
CA SER A 30 -5.47 -4.40 4.70
C SER A 30 -4.12 -3.97 5.30
N LEU A 31 -3.59 -2.81 4.93
CA LEU A 31 -2.37 -2.25 5.53
C LEU A 31 -2.63 -1.75 6.96
N TYR A 32 -3.79 -1.14 7.19
CA TYR A 32 -4.23 -0.74 8.52
C TYR A 32 -4.28 -1.95 9.46
N VAL A 33 -4.88 -3.07 9.05
CA VAL A 33 -4.97 -4.29 9.86
C VAL A 33 -3.58 -4.88 10.16
N ILE A 34 -2.62 -4.79 9.24
CA ILE A 34 -1.22 -5.21 9.50
C ILE A 34 -0.59 -4.33 10.58
N ARG A 35 -0.74 -3.00 10.49
CA ARG A 35 -0.20 -2.09 11.52
C ARG A 35 -0.88 -2.33 12.88
N LEU A 36 -2.19 -2.55 12.86
CA LEU A 36 -2.97 -2.87 14.05
C LEU A 36 -2.46 -4.15 14.73
N GLU A 37 -2.12 -5.17 13.95
CA GLU A 37 -1.57 -6.42 14.49
C GLU A 37 -0.25 -6.22 15.22
N VAL A 38 0.66 -5.41 14.66
CA VAL A 38 1.93 -5.09 15.32
C VAL A 38 1.67 -4.45 16.70
N GLN A 39 0.75 -3.49 16.77
CA GLN A 39 0.43 -2.84 18.05
C GLN A 39 -0.28 -3.78 19.03
N LEU A 40 -1.10 -4.71 18.52
CA LEU A 40 -1.75 -5.73 19.34
C LEU A 40 -0.72 -6.66 19.99
N GLN A 41 0.25 -7.13 19.22
CA GLN A 41 1.32 -8.00 19.74
C GLN A 41 2.17 -7.27 20.78
N ASN A 42 2.46 -5.98 20.59
CA ASN A 42 3.13 -5.17 21.60
C ASN A 42 2.31 -5.07 22.90
N ALA A 43 0.99 -4.88 22.79
CA ALA A 43 0.09 -4.83 23.95
C ALA A 43 -0.04 -6.19 24.67
N ILE A 44 0.02 -7.30 23.95
CA ILE A 44 0.05 -8.65 24.53
C ILE A 44 1.37 -8.88 25.28
N GLN A 45 2.50 -8.53 24.65
CA GLN A 45 3.83 -8.65 25.29
C GLN A 45 3.94 -7.79 26.55
N ALA A 46 3.32 -6.61 26.56
CA ALA A 46 3.25 -5.73 27.72
C ALA A 46 2.24 -6.19 28.79
N GLY A 47 1.52 -7.30 28.58
CA GLY A 47 0.54 -7.85 29.52
C GLY A 47 -0.77 -7.07 29.62
N ILE A 48 -1.04 -6.15 28.69
CA ILE A 48 -2.25 -5.32 28.66
C ILE A 48 -3.45 -6.10 28.11
N ILE A 49 -3.22 -6.92 27.09
CA ILE A 49 -4.24 -7.74 26.43
C ILE A 49 -3.87 -9.21 26.64
N ALA A 50 -4.82 -10.01 27.10
CA ALA A 50 -4.62 -11.45 27.18
C ALA A 50 -4.60 -12.05 25.76
N GLU A 51 -3.61 -12.90 25.46
CA GLU A 51 -3.45 -13.52 24.14
C GLU A 51 -4.72 -14.24 23.67
N LYS A 52 -5.43 -14.90 24.58
CA LYS A 52 -6.72 -15.55 24.29
C LYS A 52 -7.75 -14.59 23.70
N ASP A 53 -7.75 -13.32 24.09
CA ASP A 53 -8.72 -12.31 23.66
C ASP A 53 -8.29 -11.58 22.37
N ALA A 54 -7.10 -11.88 21.84
CA ALA A 54 -6.48 -11.16 20.73
C ALA A 54 -7.39 -11.05 19.50
N ASN A 55 -8.04 -12.14 19.07
CA ASN A 55 -8.90 -12.10 17.88
C ASN A 55 -10.12 -11.19 18.07
N ARG A 56 -10.69 -11.14 19.27
CA ARG A 56 -11.85 -10.28 19.58
C ARG A 56 -11.43 -8.84 19.68
N THR A 57 -10.34 -8.56 20.37
CA THR A 57 -9.81 -7.20 20.50
C THR A 57 -9.39 -6.64 19.14
N ARG A 58 -8.75 -7.46 18.29
CA ARG A 58 -8.46 -7.11 16.89
C ARG A 58 -9.71 -6.74 16.11
N LEU A 59 -10.75 -7.57 16.19
CA LEU A 59 -11.99 -7.38 15.45
C LEU A 59 -12.76 -6.14 15.91
N GLN A 60 -12.81 -5.90 17.23
CA GLN A 60 -13.40 -4.69 17.80
C GLN A 60 -12.67 -3.44 17.35
N GLN A 61 -11.32 -3.43 17.42
CA GLN A 61 -10.54 -2.26 17.03
C GLN A 61 -10.59 -2.02 15.51
N LEU A 62 -10.66 -3.06 14.70
CA LEU A 62 -10.89 -2.93 13.26
C LEU A 62 -12.25 -2.26 12.96
N LEU A 63 -13.31 -2.63 13.68
CA LEU A 63 -14.63 -2.01 13.52
C LEU A 63 -14.65 -0.55 13.97
N LEU A 64 -13.84 -0.17 14.96
CA LEU A 64 -13.76 1.19 15.49
C LEU A 64 -12.89 2.10 14.61
N GLY A 65 -11.70 1.64 14.23
CA GLY A 65 -10.69 2.46 13.55
C GLY A 65 -10.56 2.25 12.05
N GLY A 66 -11.25 1.27 11.47
CA GLY A 66 -11.22 0.97 10.04
C GLY A 66 -12.33 1.67 9.24
N GLU A 67 -11.95 2.19 8.08
CA GLU A 67 -12.83 2.61 7.00
C GLU A 67 -13.20 1.38 6.16
N LEU A 68 -14.27 0.71 6.56
CA LEU A 68 -14.75 -0.54 5.94
C LEU A 68 -16.01 -0.32 5.12
N SER A 69 -16.17 -1.12 4.06
CA SER A 69 -17.44 -1.23 3.34
C SER A 69 -18.58 -1.60 4.30
N ARG A 70 -19.81 -1.23 3.92
CA ARG A 70 -21.00 -1.54 4.73
C ARG A 70 -21.15 -3.04 4.95
N ASP A 71 -20.91 -3.84 3.92
CA ASP A 71 -21.16 -5.28 3.94
C ASP A 71 -20.10 -6.01 4.74
N LEU A 72 -18.82 -5.63 4.61
CA LEU A 72 -17.76 -6.14 5.47
C LEU A 72 -18.02 -5.76 6.93
N ARG A 73 -18.38 -4.51 7.22
CA ARG A 73 -18.70 -4.07 8.59
C ARG A 73 -19.84 -4.87 9.22
N LEU A 74 -20.89 -5.19 8.46
CA LEU A 74 -21.99 -6.02 8.95
C LEU A 74 -21.52 -7.46 9.25
N ARG A 75 -20.79 -8.06 8.33
CA ARG A 75 -20.23 -9.42 8.50
C ARG A 75 -19.35 -9.52 9.75
N LEU A 76 -18.48 -8.54 9.97
CA LEU A 76 -17.60 -8.48 11.15
C LEU A 76 -18.38 -8.31 12.46
N LYS A 77 -19.45 -7.51 12.47
CA LYS A 77 -20.35 -7.41 13.63
C LYS A 77 -21.09 -8.72 13.90
N ASP A 78 -21.45 -9.46 12.86
CA ASP A 78 -22.11 -10.77 12.99
C ASP A 78 -21.19 -11.78 13.67
N PHE A 79 -19.89 -11.82 13.34
CA PHE A 79 -18.92 -12.67 14.04
C PHE A 79 -18.90 -12.37 15.55
N LEU A 80 -18.83 -11.09 15.95
CA LEU A 80 -18.86 -10.71 17.37
C LEU A 80 -20.18 -11.08 18.07
N ARG A 81 -21.31 -11.06 17.35
CA ARG A 81 -22.62 -11.43 17.91
C ARG A 81 -22.77 -12.94 18.05
N MET A 82 -22.42 -13.69 17.01
CA MET A 82 -22.59 -15.16 16.96
C MET A 82 -21.62 -15.87 17.88
N TYR A 83 -20.37 -15.40 17.95
CA TYR A 83 -19.29 -16.05 18.70
C TYR A 83 -18.89 -15.25 19.94
N ALA A 84 -19.84 -14.54 20.55
CA ALA A 84 -19.59 -13.69 21.72
C ALA A 84 -18.93 -14.43 22.89
N ASN A 85 -19.20 -15.74 23.02
CA ASN A 85 -18.67 -16.62 24.07
C ASN A 85 -17.65 -17.66 23.54
N GLU A 86 -17.36 -17.64 22.24
CA GLU A 86 -16.58 -18.69 21.56
C GLU A 86 -15.41 -18.05 20.81
N GLN A 87 -14.44 -17.58 21.57
CA GLN A 87 -13.29 -16.80 21.09
C GLN A 87 -12.47 -17.52 20.00
N GLU A 88 -12.42 -18.86 20.05
CA GLU A 88 -11.74 -19.72 19.08
C GLU A 88 -12.41 -19.73 17.70
N ARG A 89 -13.69 -19.35 17.62
CA ARG A 89 -14.45 -19.27 16.35
C ARG A 89 -14.38 -17.89 15.70
N LEU A 90 -13.81 -16.90 16.38
CA LEU A 90 -13.57 -15.60 15.77
C LEU A 90 -12.42 -15.68 14.77
N PRO A 91 -12.52 -14.96 13.63
CA PRO A 91 -11.51 -15.02 12.60
C PRO A 91 -10.15 -14.57 13.16
N ASN A 92 -9.12 -15.37 12.87
CA ASN A 92 -7.76 -15.01 13.21
C ASN A 92 -7.22 -13.89 12.30
N PHE A 93 -6.00 -13.42 12.55
CA PHE A 93 -5.39 -12.33 11.80
C PHE A 93 -5.35 -12.59 10.28
N LEU A 94 -4.96 -13.79 9.87
CA LEU A 94 -4.79 -14.12 8.45
C LEU A 94 -6.15 -14.22 7.73
N GLU A 95 -7.15 -14.76 8.41
CA GLU A 95 -8.53 -14.81 7.90
C GLU A 95 -9.10 -13.39 7.72
N LEU A 96 -8.90 -12.52 8.72
CA LEU A 96 -9.29 -11.12 8.65
C LEU A 96 -8.63 -10.38 7.49
N ILE A 97 -7.30 -10.51 7.33
CA ILE A 97 -6.57 -9.88 6.23
C ILE A 97 -7.08 -10.37 4.87
N ARG A 98 -7.36 -11.67 4.74
CA ARG A 98 -7.92 -12.24 3.51
C ARG A 98 -9.27 -11.61 3.18
N MET A 99 -10.20 -11.60 4.13
CA MET A 99 -11.54 -11.03 3.94
C MET A 99 -11.49 -9.55 3.55
N VAL A 100 -10.60 -8.78 4.18
CA VAL A 100 -10.43 -7.35 3.87
C VAL A 100 -9.90 -7.17 2.45
N ARG A 101 -8.88 -7.93 2.04
CA ARG A 101 -8.31 -7.85 0.68
C ARG A 101 -9.33 -8.24 -0.40
N GLU A 102 -10.12 -9.28 -0.15
CA GLU A 102 -11.19 -9.69 -1.07
C GLU A 102 -12.15 -8.53 -1.32
N GLU A 103 -12.58 -7.83 -0.28
CA GLU A 103 -13.46 -6.67 -0.39
C GLU A 103 -12.78 -5.48 -1.12
N GLU A 104 -11.52 -5.18 -0.78
CA GLU A 104 -10.73 -4.13 -1.44
C GLU A 104 -10.58 -4.38 -2.95
N ASP A 105 -10.34 -5.62 -3.36
CA ASP A 105 -10.16 -5.99 -4.76
C ASP A 105 -11.49 -5.87 -5.54
N TRP A 106 -12.62 -6.20 -4.90
CA TRP A 106 -13.96 -5.97 -5.44
C TRP A 106 -14.26 -4.49 -5.65
N ASP A 107 -13.93 -3.65 -4.65
CA ASP A 107 -14.08 -2.19 -4.74
C ASP A 107 -13.21 -1.59 -5.86
N ASP A 108 -11.94 -1.99 -5.93
CA ASP A 108 -11.00 -1.55 -6.97
C ASP A 108 -11.51 -1.93 -8.39
N ALA A 109 -12.03 -3.15 -8.56
CA ALA A 109 -12.62 -3.61 -9.81
C ALA A 109 -13.89 -2.82 -10.19
N PHE A 110 -14.76 -2.54 -9.21
CA PHE A 110 -15.98 -1.78 -9.42
C PHE A 110 -15.71 -0.32 -9.83
N ILE A 111 -14.75 0.33 -9.15
CA ILE A 111 -14.31 1.69 -9.49
C ILE A 111 -13.70 1.73 -10.89
N LYS A 112 -12.88 0.74 -11.27
CA LYS A 112 -12.32 0.63 -12.63
C LYS A 112 -13.40 0.48 -13.70
N ARG A 113 -14.47 -0.29 -13.44
CA ARG A 113 -15.60 -0.47 -14.37
C ARG A 113 -16.39 0.83 -14.59
N LYS A 114 -16.47 1.70 -13.58
CA LYS A 114 -17.18 2.98 -13.68
C LYS A 114 -16.42 4.09 -14.40
N ARG A 115 -15.11 3.95 -14.64
CA ARG A 115 -14.35 4.91 -15.46
C ARG A 115 -14.65 4.63 -16.94
N PRO A 116 -15.33 5.53 -17.67
CA PRO A 116 -15.46 5.38 -19.11
C PRO A 116 -14.06 5.39 -19.71
N LYS A 117 -13.75 4.44 -20.60
CA LYS A 117 -12.56 4.48 -21.45
C LYS A 117 -12.66 5.75 -22.29
N ARG A 118 -12.07 6.85 -21.82
CA ARG A 118 -11.92 8.06 -22.62
C ARG A 118 -11.01 7.65 -23.77
N SER A 119 -11.58 7.55 -24.95
CA SER A 119 -10.93 7.13 -26.19
C SER A 119 -9.62 7.88 -26.35
N GLU A 120 -8.52 7.13 -26.46
CA GLU A 120 -7.29 7.62 -27.05
C GLU A 120 -7.64 8.01 -28.48
N SER A 121 -7.78 9.31 -28.73
CA SER A 121 -7.99 9.81 -30.08
C SER A 121 -6.68 9.60 -30.84
N MET A 122 -6.72 8.62 -31.74
CA MET A 122 -5.72 8.38 -32.77
C MET A 122 -5.51 9.66 -33.59
N VAL A 123 -4.49 10.45 -33.26
CA VAL A 123 -3.94 11.43 -34.20
C VAL A 123 -2.99 10.68 -35.13
N GLU A 124 -3.58 10.14 -36.19
CA GLU A 124 -2.91 9.62 -37.37
C GLU A 124 -1.97 10.71 -37.90
N ARG A 125 -0.67 10.56 -37.61
CA ARG A 125 0.36 11.46 -38.12
C ARG A 125 0.55 11.13 -39.60
N ALA A 126 0.03 12.02 -40.45
CA ALA A 126 0.06 11.94 -41.90
C ALA A 126 1.41 11.45 -42.45
N VAL A 127 1.36 10.35 -43.22
CA VAL A 127 2.46 9.92 -44.09
C VAL A 127 2.49 10.87 -45.28
N SER A 128 3.50 11.74 -45.33
CA SER A 128 3.82 12.52 -46.53
C SER A 128 4.67 11.66 -47.48
N PRO A 129 4.29 11.44 -48.75
CA PRO A 129 5.13 10.75 -49.71
C PRO A 129 5.69 11.76 -50.72
N VAL A 130 6.98 12.09 -50.66
CA VAL A 130 7.69 12.59 -51.86
C VAL A 130 9.12 12.06 -51.89
N ALA A 131 9.46 11.54 -53.07
CA ALA A 131 10.61 10.72 -53.42
C ALA A 131 11.99 11.36 -53.18
N PHE A 132 12.92 10.52 -52.73
CA PHE A 132 14.35 10.78 -52.74
C PHE A 132 14.94 10.13 -54.00
N GLN A 133 15.35 10.94 -54.99
CA GLN A 133 16.16 10.48 -56.12
C GLN A 133 17.37 11.41 -56.28
N GLY A 134 18.57 10.80 -56.22
CA GLY A 134 19.77 11.26 -56.93
C GLY A 134 20.72 12.20 -56.19
N SER A 135 21.82 11.64 -55.68
CA SER A 135 23.15 12.33 -55.61
C SER A 135 23.79 12.37 -57.02
N PRO A 136 24.98 12.98 -57.31
CA PRO A 136 26.00 13.69 -56.49
C PRO A 136 26.52 15.00 -57.24
N PRO A 137 27.76 15.55 -57.09
CA PRO A 137 28.89 15.27 -56.20
C PRO A 137 29.52 16.45 -55.44
N ILE A 138 30.34 16.04 -54.48
CA ILE A 138 31.31 16.76 -53.66
C ILE A 138 32.33 17.52 -54.53
N VAL A 139 32.61 18.78 -54.16
CA VAL A 139 33.82 19.49 -54.57
C VAL A 139 34.61 19.90 -53.32
N ILE A 140 35.88 19.54 -53.39
CA ILE A 140 36.93 19.62 -52.37
C ILE A 140 37.44 21.06 -52.31
N GLY A 141 37.72 21.56 -51.10
CA GLY A 141 38.30 22.90 -50.90
C GLY A 141 39.18 22.96 -49.65
N SER A 142 40.44 22.56 -49.85
CA SER A 142 41.69 22.91 -49.13
C SER A 142 41.71 23.06 -47.60
N ALA A 143 42.59 22.26 -47.00
CA ALA A 143 43.19 22.50 -45.70
C ALA A 143 43.87 23.87 -45.63
N ASP A 144 43.94 24.44 -44.43
CA ASP A 144 45.14 25.10 -43.94
C ASP A 144 45.21 24.95 -42.42
N CYS A 145 46.12 24.09 -42.00
CA CYS A 145 46.61 24.01 -40.63
C CYS A 145 47.56 25.18 -40.40
N ASN A 146 47.37 25.95 -39.32
CA ASN A 146 48.50 26.55 -38.64
C ASN A 146 48.16 26.85 -37.17
N ALA A 147 48.71 26.02 -36.29
CA ALA A 147 48.98 26.37 -34.91
C ALA A 147 50.50 26.44 -34.75
N PRO A 148 51.04 27.53 -34.21
CA PRO A 148 52.34 27.50 -33.57
C PRO A 148 52.20 27.52 -32.05
N ALA A 149 52.76 26.48 -31.43
CA ALA A 149 53.02 26.37 -30.01
C ALA A 149 54.29 27.13 -29.63
N THR A 150 54.30 27.89 -28.52
CA THR A 150 55.52 28.25 -27.75
C THR A 150 55.08 28.82 -26.37
N THR A 151 54.92 27.98 -25.35
CA THR A 151 55.77 27.77 -24.13
C THR A 151 55.73 28.84 -23.02
N PRO A 152 55.99 28.43 -21.76
CA PRO A 152 55.59 29.13 -20.53
C PRO A 152 56.71 29.99 -19.93
N GLY A 153 56.32 30.88 -19.01
CA GLY A 153 57.19 31.66 -18.14
C GLY A 153 56.36 32.53 -17.22
#